data_AF-A0A0E9NQ24-F1
#
_entry.id   AF-A0A0E9NQ24-F1
#
_cell.length_a   1.000
_cell.length_b   1.000
_cell.length_c   1.000
_cell.angle_alpha   90.00
_cell.angle_beta   90.00
_cell.angle_gamma   90.00
#
_symmetry.space_group_name_H-M   'P 1'
#
loop_
_entity.id
_entity.type
_entity.pdbx_description
1 polymer ?
#
loop_
_entity_poly.entity_id
_entity_poly.type
_entity_poly.pdbx_seq_one_letter_code
_entity_poly.pdbx_strand_id
1 'polypeptide(L)'
;MRAMEVRWFRGERRSKGVSIDDVEDDRTRLVPRPTPHQLQSISISPRSRHQPADQTTIRLPVTTINLPSTLLLQSTMSGMATEADSPVPFPPHHDDSDATPLLGTAHQEPHQPLRLNLILGSAPIAQLGAWLFLLVVWYELLTNKLLLASLHPLGNSLLLLLLVNSILLLQPTHTPEQKRTGTWGHATLNGAALGVGVVAAVAMIVHKQINTDHPHFESVHARFGVATYLLLLGQALVGVVQYFLPNLIGGVDNGKKLYKYHRVGGYVVLGMVLVTAVLGTQTDWIRSLWDVRWVWIVAVVLILVGIVPRINPHKFQFF
;
A
#
# COMPACT_ATOMS: atom_id res chain seq x y z
N MET A 1 21.75 -13.09 38.75
CA MET A 1 20.63 -12.41 39.43
C MET A 1 20.87 -10.91 39.44
N ARG A 2 20.23 -10.15 38.55
CA ARG A 2 19.97 -8.71 38.69
C ARG A 2 18.71 -8.42 37.89
N ALA A 3 17.63 -8.15 38.60
CA ALA A 3 16.33 -7.80 38.04
C ALA A 3 16.36 -6.36 37.51
N MET A 4 15.78 -6.18 36.34
CA MET A 4 15.43 -4.89 35.75
C MET A 4 14.17 -4.39 36.44
N GLU A 5 14.22 -3.22 37.08
CA GLU A 5 13.02 -2.47 37.44
C GLU A 5 12.72 -1.42 36.37
N VAL A 6 11.55 -1.58 35.78
CA VAL A 6 10.88 -0.66 34.86
C VAL A 6 10.14 0.37 35.71
N ARG A 7 10.38 1.67 35.50
CA ARG A 7 9.59 2.74 36.12
C ARG A 7 8.96 3.62 35.05
N TRP A 8 7.66 3.46 34.88
CA TRP A 8 6.78 4.32 34.10
C TRP A 8 6.31 5.54 34.92
N PHE A 9 6.10 6.66 34.21
CA PHE A 9 5.28 7.84 34.53
C PHE A 9 5.34 8.46 35.93
N ARG A 10 5.93 9.66 36.01
CA ARG A 10 5.40 10.77 36.83
C ARG A 10 5.61 12.08 36.07
N GLY A 11 4.51 12.64 35.55
CA GLY A 11 4.49 13.98 34.98
C GLY A 11 4.51 15.02 36.09
N GLU A 12 5.56 15.81 36.14
CA GLU A 12 5.62 17.03 36.95
C GLU A 12 5.29 18.23 36.07
N ARG A 13 4.06 18.74 36.22
CA ARG A 13 3.67 20.07 35.77
C ARG A 13 4.42 21.09 36.63
N ARG A 14 5.40 21.80 36.06
CA ARG A 14 5.88 23.06 36.63
C ARG A 14 4.96 24.19 36.17
N SER A 15 4.08 24.62 37.06
CA SER A 15 3.37 25.90 36.96
C SER A 15 4.38 27.03 37.13
N LYS A 16 4.70 27.77 36.06
CA LYS A 16 5.26 29.11 36.20
C LYS A 16 4.12 30.04 36.59
N GLY A 17 4.12 30.50 37.83
CA GLY A 17 3.26 31.59 38.27
C GLY A 17 3.58 32.84 37.47
N VAL A 18 2.57 33.36 36.78
CA VAL A 18 2.59 34.70 36.23
C VAL A 18 2.20 35.63 37.37
N SER A 19 3.14 36.46 37.82
CA SER A 19 2.89 37.53 38.77
C SER A 19 2.07 38.61 38.08
N ILE A 20 0.88 38.87 38.59
CA ILE A 20 0.03 39.99 38.19
C ILE A 20 0.58 41.21 38.94
N ASP A 21 1.65 41.82 38.43
CA ASP A 21 2.16 43.14 38.84
C ASP A 21 3.08 43.80 37.77
N ASP A 22 3.36 43.15 36.63
CA ASP A 22 4.27 43.67 35.58
C ASP A 22 3.57 44.20 34.30
N VAL A 23 2.34 44.72 34.39
CA VAL A 23 1.54 45.15 33.21
C VAL A 23 1.35 46.68 33.12
N GLU A 24 2.24 47.47 33.71
CA GLU A 24 2.06 48.93 33.71
C GLU A 24 3.35 49.74 33.55
N ASP A 25 4.17 49.45 32.53
CA ASP A 25 5.19 50.42 32.06
C ASP A 25 5.72 50.17 30.63
N ASP A 26 4.84 50.18 29.61
CA ASP A 26 5.29 50.31 28.20
C ASP A 26 4.32 51.14 27.36
N ARG A 27 4.00 52.34 27.87
CA ARG A 27 3.18 53.34 27.16
C ARG A 27 3.92 54.66 26.96
N THR A 28 5.22 54.64 26.66
CA THR A 28 5.92 55.83 26.13
C THR A 28 7.17 55.45 25.32
N ARG A 29 6.99 54.92 24.10
CA ARG A 29 8.00 55.04 23.03
C ARG A 29 7.37 55.60 21.77
N LEU A 30 7.44 56.92 21.67
CA LEU A 30 7.09 57.71 20.50
C LEU A 30 8.06 57.37 19.36
N VAL A 31 7.55 56.71 18.31
CA VAL A 31 8.25 56.59 17.03
C VAL A 31 8.03 57.92 16.27
N PRO A 32 9.08 58.65 15.88
CA PRO A 32 8.90 59.93 15.17
C PRO A 32 8.38 59.71 13.74
N ARG A 33 7.35 60.48 13.36
CA ARG A 33 6.87 60.61 11.97
C ARG A 33 7.92 61.36 11.13
N PRO A 34 8.24 60.91 9.91
CA PRO A 34 9.08 61.68 8.99
C PRO A 34 8.34 62.93 8.49
N THR A 35 9.05 64.06 8.49
CA THR A 35 8.61 65.39 8.06
C THR A 35 8.54 65.53 6.52
N PRO A 36 7.65 66.38 5.99
CA PRO A 36 7.38 66.51 4.56
C PRO A 36 8.41 67.40 3.85
N HIS A 37 9.67 66.96 3.77
CA HIS A 37 10.68 67.54 2.88
C HIS A 37 11.68 66.45 2.45
N GLN A 38 11.18 65.39 1.80
CA GLN A 38 11.98 64.47 0.97
C GLN A 38 11.19 64.04 -0.27
N LEU A 39 10.57 65.01 -0.93
CA LEU A 39 10.07 64.87 -2.29
C LEU A 39 10.91 65.78 -3.17
N GLN A 40 11.79 65.16 -3.97
CA GLN A 40 12.25 65.55 -5.32
C GLN A 40 13.70 65.08 -5.53
N SER A 41 13.88 64.03 -6.34
CA SER A 41 14.43 64.17 -7.70
C SER A 41 14.92 62.82 -8.28
N ILE A 42 14.28 62.40 -9.38
CA ILE A 42 14.92 61.86 -10.61
C ILE A 42 15.52 60.42 -10.48
N SER A 43 15.30 59.43 -11.35
CA SER A 43 15.06 59.40 -12.80
C SER A 43 14.28 58.14 -13.20
N ILE A 44 13.31 58.28 -14.11
CA ILE A 44 12.61 57.16 -14.75
C ILE A 44 13.46 56.72 -15.95
N SER A 45 14.07 55.54 -15.87
CA SER A 45 14.79 54.95 -17.00
C SER A 45 13.80 54.28 -17.97
N PRO A 46 13.99 54.38 -19.30
CA PRO A 46 13.04 53.82 -20.26
C PRO A 46 13.08 52.29 -20.26
N ARG A 47 11.88 51.72 -20.21
CA ARG A 47 11.55 50.30 -20.38
C ARG A 47 12.24 49.73 -21.63
N SER A 48 13.19 48.81 -21.45
CA SER A 48 13.80 48.07 -22.55
C SER A 48 12.71 47.22 -23.23
N ARG A 49 12.53 47.50 -24.53
CA ARG A 49 11.63 46.81 -25.45
C ARG A 49 11.96 45.31 -25.46
N HIS A 50 10.99 44.46 -25.10
CA HIS A 50 11.09 43.02 -25.28
C HIS A 50 11.34 42.71 -26.76
N GLN A 51 12.48 42.10 -27.01
CA GLN A 51 12.81 41.42 -28.26
C GLN A 51 12.01 40.11 -28.28
N PRO A 52 11.27 39.79 -29.36
CA PRO A 52 10.62 38.49 -29.45
C PRO A 52 11.70 37.42 -29.55
N ALA A 53 11.67 36.45 -28.63
CA ALA A 53 12.50 35.26 -28.70
C ALA A 53 12.20 34.54 -30.01
N ASP A 54 13.26 34.30 -30.77
CA ASP A 54 13.28 33.46 -31.96
C ASP A 54 12.73 32.07 -31.58
N GLN A 55 11.58 31.70 -32.12
CA GLN A 55 11.01 30.37 -31.97
C GLN A 55 11.80 29.41 -32.85
N THR A 56 12.97 29.00 -32.38
CA THR A 56 13.64 27.84 -32.93
C THR A 56 12.81 26.61 -32.57
N THR A 57 11.98 26.19 -33.51
CA THR A 57 11.14 25.00 -33.42
C THR A 57 12.08 23.79 -33.38
N ILE A 58 12.38 23.27 -32.19
CA ILE A 58 13.02 21.97 -32.05
C ILE A 58 11.99 20.91 -32.47
N ARG A 59 12.02 20.55 -33.75
CA ARG A 59 11.35 19.34 -34.24
C ARG A 59 12.10 18.13 -33.68
N LEU A 60 11.55 17.53 -32.64
CA LEU A 60 11.94 16.17 -32.26
C LEU A 60 11.55 15.24 -33.42
N PRO A 61 12.45 14.36 -33.90
CA PRO A 61 12.05 13.34 -34.86
C PRO A 61 11.04 12.42 -34.18
N VAL A 62 9.81 12.40 -34.69
CA VAL A 62 8.87 11.32 -34.43
C VAL A 62 9.42 10.11 -35.17
N THR A 63 10.21 9.30 -34.49
CA THR A 63 10.49 7.94 -34.97
C THR A 63 9.22 7.13 -34.77
N THR A 64 8.45 6.99 -35.85
CA THR A 64 7.38 5.99 -35.95
C THR A 64 8.03 4.62 -35.78
N ILE A 65 7.86 4.00 -34.61
CA ILE A 65 8.19 2.60 -34.41
C ILE A 65 7.10 1.81 -35.13
N ASN A 66 7.40 1.41 -36.37
CA ASN A 66 6.66 0.36 -37.06
C ASN A 66 6.93 -0.94 -36.30
N LEU A 67 5.95 -1.40 -35.53
CA LEU A 67 5.93 -2.77 -35.01
C LEU A 67 5.61 -3.70 -36.18
N PRO A 68 6.49 -4.65 -36.56
CA PRO A 68 6.11 -5.70 -37.48
C PRO A 68 5.13 -6.64 -36.76
N SER A 69 3.88 -6.61 -37.21
CA SER A 69 2.96 -7.72 -37.04
C SER A 69 3.55 -8.98 -37.67
N THR A 70 3.25 -10.14 -37.07
CA THR A 70 3.49 -11.50 -37.56
C THR A 70 4.90 -12.06 -37.41
N LEU A 71 5.08 -12.89 -36.37
CA LEU A 71 5.90 -14.08 -36.43
C LEU A 71 5.16 -15.20 -35.67
N LEU A 72 4.39 -15.95 -36.44
CA LEU A 72 3.93 -17.29 -36.12
C LEU A 72 5.16 -18.19 -35.97
N LEU A 73 5.48 -18.59 -34.74
CA LEU A 73 6.29 -19.78 -34.51
C LEU A 73 5.34 -20.93 -34.17
N GLN A 74 4.92 -21.62 -35.22
CA GLN A 74 4.29 -22.92 -35.16
C GLN A 74 5.27 -23.93 -35.79
N SER A 75 5.35 -25.12 -35.20
CA SER A 75 6.38 -26.18 -35.41
C SER A 75 7.64 -25.95 -34.56
N THR A 76 8.14 -26.88 -33.75
CA THR A 76 8.15 -28.34 -33.81
C THR A 76 8.31 -28.93 -32.39
N MET A 77 7.28 -29.55 -31.83
CA MET A 77 7.41 -30.55 -30.75
C MET A 77 6.46 -31.71 -31.06
N SER A 78 6.75 -32.40 -32.16
CA SER A 78 6.25 -33.74 -32.44
C SER A 78 7.47 -34.65 -32.42
N GLY A 79 7.52 -35.56 -31.45
CA GLY A 79 8.56 -36.60 -31.37
C GLY A 79 9.33 -36.66 -30.06
N MET A 80 8.64 -36.93 -28.94
CA MET A 80 9.13 -37.75 -27.80
C MET A 80 8.12 -37.68 -26.64
N ALA A 81 7.05 -38.47 -26.73
CA ALA A 81 6.20 -38.81 -25.59
C ALA A 81 5.41 -40.09 -25.94
N THR A 82 6.12 -41.19 -26.17
CA THR A 82 5.54 -42.53 -26.05
C THR A 82 5.94 -43.07 -24.68
N GLU A 83 4.96 -43.65 -23.99
CA GLU A 83 5.09 -44.44 -22.76
C GLU A 83 5.43 -43.70 -21.46
N ALA A 84 4.50 -42.89 -20.97
CA ALA A 84 4.11 -42.86 -19.55
C ALA A 84 2.82 -42.05 -19.38
N ASP A 85 2.06 -42.39 -18.35
CA ASP A 85 0.93 -41.60 -17.81
C ASP A 85 -0.47 -41.90 -18.39
N SER A 86 -0.87 -43.17 -18.27
CA SER A 86 -2.27 -43.49 -17.99
C SER A 86 -2.72 -42.72 -16.74
N PRO A 87 -3.89 -42.05 -16.70
CA PRO A 87 -4.34 -41.36 -15.49
C PRO A 87 -4.54 -42.41 -14.39
N VAL A 88 -3.68 -42.38 -13.37
CA VAL A 88 -3.93 -43.11 -12.13
C VAL A 88 -5.25 -42.56 -11.56
N PRO A 89 -6.27 -43.41 -11.32
CA PRO A 89 -7.50 -42.95 -10.68
C PRO A 89 -7.15 -42.42 -9.28
N PHE A 90 -7.23 -41.11 -9.10
CA PHE A 90 -7.11 -40.51 -7.79
C PHE A 90 -8.25 -41.02 -6.90
N PRO A 91 -7.97 -41.41 -5.64
CA PRO A 91 -9.03 -41.73 -4.70
C PRO A 91 -9.96 -40.51 -4.52
N PRO A 92 -11.25 -40.73 -4.18
CA PRO A 92 -12.21 -39.65 -4.07
C PRO A 92 -11.71 -38.63 -3.05
N HIS A 93 -11.46 -37.41 -3.53
CA HIS A 93 -11.31 -36.27 -2.65
C HIS A 93 -12.61 -36.17 -1.84
N HIS A 94 -12.51 -36.23 -0.51
CA HIS A 94 -13.57 -35.70 0.34
C HIS A 94 -13.75 -34.25 -0.07
N ASP A 95 -14.86 -34.03 -0.74
CA ASP A 95 -15.24 -32.76 -1.32
C ASP A 95 -15.61 -31.86 -0.14
N ASP A 96 -14.89 -30.76 0.06
CA ASP A 96 -15.27 -29.69 0.99
C ASP A 96 -16.56 -28.95 0.51
N SER A 97 -17.34 -29.55 -0.38
CA SER A 97 -18.52 -28.99 -1.06
C SER A 97 -19.76 -28.98 -0.16
N ASP A 98 -19.74 -29.70 0.97
CA ASP A 98 -20.91 -29.86 1.85
C ASP A 98 -21.06 -28.77 2.92
N ALA A 99 -20.14 -27.80 2.99
CA ALA A 99 -20.34 -26.62 3.83
C ALA A 99 -21.34 -25.68 3.15
N THR A 100 -22.62 -25.77 3.55
CA THR A 100 -23.63 -24.75 3.22
C THR A 100 -23.02 -23.35 3.39
N PRO A 101 -23.12 -22.47 2.38
CA PRO A 101 -22.48 -21.17 2.46
C PRO A 101 -22.99 -20.39 3.68
N LEU A 102 -22.14 -20.23 4.70
CA LEU A 102 -22.41 -19.28 5.79
C LEU A 102 -22.64 -17.90 5.19
N LEU A 103 -23.52 -17.10 5.78
CA LEU A 103 -23.86 -15.77 5.24
C LEU A 103 -22.59 -14.95 4.96
N GLY A 104 -22.30 -14.69 3.68
CA GLY A 104 -21.12 -13.96 3.22
C GLY A 104 -19.99 -14.81 2.63
N THR A 105 -20.05 -16.15 2.70
CA THR A 105 -19.08 -17.01 2.01
C THR A 105 -19.35 -16.99 0.50
N ALA A 106 -18.29 -16.77 -0.27
CA ALA A 106 -18.33 -16.84 -1.72
C ALA A 106 -18.05 -18.28 -2.16
N HIS A 107 -18.83 -18.78 -3.12
CA HIS A 107 -18.57 -20.01 -3.85
C HIS A 107 -18.33 -19.68 -5.33
N GLN A 108 -17.26 -20.21 -5.90
CA GLN A 108 -16.94 -20.04 -7.32
C GLN A 108 -17.17 -21.36 -8.04
N GLU A 109 -18.10 -21.36 -9.00
CA GLU A 109 -18.39 -22.55 -9.81
C GLU A 109 -17.18 -22.96 -10.67
N PRO A 110 -16.97 -24.26 -10.97
CA PRO A 110 -15.78 -24.74 -11.69
C PRO A 110 -15.44 -24.00 -12.98
N HIS A 111 -16.45 -23.71 -13.82
CA HIS A 111 -16.35 -23.04 -15.11
C HIS A 111 -16.32 -21.49 -15.05
N GLN A 112 -16.48 -20.88 -13.88
CA GLN A 112 -16.57 -19.43 -13.76
C GLN A 112 -15.18 -18.76 -13.84
N PRO A 113 -15.06 -17.62 -14.53
CA PRO A 113 -13.79 -16.91 -14.59
C PRO A 113 -13.42 -16.28 -13.24
N LEU A 114 -12.14 -16.32 -12.88
CA LEU A 114 -11.61 -15.83 -11.59
C LEU A 114 -11.97 -14.39 -11.25
N ARG A 115 -12.15 -13.52 -12.27
CA ARG A 115 -12.54 -12.12 -12.06
C ARG A 115 -13.85 -11.97 -11.29
N LEU A 116 -14.74 -12.97 -11.32
CA LEU A 116 -15.99 -12.93 -10.54
C LEU A 116 -15.73 -12.96 -9.03
N ASN A 117 -14.59 -13.50 -8.57
CA ASN A 117 -14.25 -13.51 -7.15
C ASN A 117 -14.16 -12.11 -6.54
N LEU A 118 -13.97 -11.07 -7.36
CA LEU A 118 -13.97 -9.67 -6.95
C LEU A 118 -15.37 -9.15 -6.58
N ILE A 119 -16.44 -9.81 -7.03
CA ILE A 119 -17.83 -9.38 -6.79
C ILE A 119 -18.71 -10.43 -6.10
N LEU A 120 -18.24 -11.68 -5.97
CA LEU A 120 -18.97 -12.74 -5.27
C LEU A 120 -19.01 -12.50 -3.76
N GLY A 121 -20.09 -12.89 -3.08
CA GLY A 121 -20.22 -12.87 -1.62
C GLY A 121 -19.91 -11.50 -1.00
N SER A 122 -19.10 -11.49 0.07
CA SER A 122 -18.65 -10.28 0.76
C SER A 122 -17.61 -9.39 0.03
N ALA A 123 -17.16 -9.74 -1.18
CA ALA A 123 -16.07 -9.06 -1.88
C ALA A 123 -16.38 -7.59 -2.22
N PRO A 124 -17.61 -7.22 -2.64
CA PRO A 124 -17.97 -5.83 -2.86
C PRO A 124 -17.79 -4.95 -1.62
N ILE A 125 -17.99 -5.49 -0.41
CA ILE A 125 -17.80 -4.74 0.84
C ILE A 125 -16.32 -4.43 1.05
N ALA A 126 -15.43 -5.41 0.85
CA ALA A 126 -13.99 -5.18 0.92
C ALA A 126 -13.50 -4.20 -0.15
N GLN A 127 -14.02 -4.32 -1.38
CA GLN A 127 -13.71 -3.38 -2.45
C GLN A 127 -14.14 -1.96 -2.10
N LEU A 128 -15.37 -1.77 -1.57
CA LEU A 128 -15.86 -0.47 -1.16
C LEU A 128 -14.92 0.18 -0.13
N GLY A 129 -14.49 -0.59 0.88
CA GLY A 129 -13.54 -0.09 1.88
C GLY A 129 -12.17 0.28 1.28
N ALA A 130 -11.62 -0.56 0.40
CA ALA A 130 -10.33 -0.33 -0.23
C ALA A 130 -10.34 0.88 -1.19
N TRP A 131 -11.39 1.00 -2.01
CA TRP A 131 -11.58 2.15 -2.90
C TRP A 131 -11.86 3.43 -2.11
N LEU A 132 -12.67 3.37 -1.04
CA LEU A 132 -12.87 4.52 -0.15
C LEU A 132 -11.54 5.00 0.42
N PHE A 133 -10.71 4.10 0.95
CA PHE A 133 -9.39 4.47 1.49
C PHE A 133 -8.51 5.14 0.42
N LEU A 134 -8.40 4.52 -0.76
CA LEU A 134 -7.60 5.04 -1.87
C LEU A 134 -8.08 6.42 -2.32
N LEU A 135 -9.35 6.53 -2.69
CA LEU A 135 -9.90 7.74 -3.30
C LEU A 135 -9.84 8.92 -2.35
N VAL A 136 -10.04 8.69 -1.06
CA VAL A 136 -9.93 9.73 -0.05
C VAL A 136 -8.48 10.19 0.09
N VAL A 137 -7.50 9.28 0.19
CA VAL A 137 -6.07 9.67 0.19
C VAL A 137 -5.72 10.45 -1.08
N TRP A 138 -6.18 10.00 -2.24
CA TRP A 138 -5.87 10.65 -3.51
C TRP A 138 -6.51 12.02 -3.61
N TYR A 139 -7.77 12.16 -3.20
CA TYR A 139 -8.46 13.44 -3.14
C TYR A 139 -7.69 14.43 -2.26
N GLU A 140 -7.32 14.02 -1.04
CA GLU A 140 -6.58 14.87 -0.11
C GLU A 140 -5.24 15.34 -0.67
N LEU A 141 -4.48 14.44 -1.29
CA LEU A 141 -3.15 14.78 -1.77
C LEU A 141 -3.18 15.56 -3.09
N LEU A 142 -4.09 15.24 -4.01
CA LEU A 142 -4.18 15.88 -5.32
C LEU A 142 -4.85 17.26 -5.29
N THR A 143 -5.59 17.59 -4.22
CA THR A 143 -6.14 18.93 -3.98
C THR A 143 -5.19 19.85 -3.21
N ASN A 144 -4.05 19.32 -2.76
CA ASN A 144 -3.00 20.05 -2.06
C ASN A 144 -1.71 20.10 -2.89
N LYS A 145 -0.71 20.86 -2.40
CA LYS A 145 0.60 20.92 -3.05
C LYS A 145 1.28 19.55 -3.02
N LEU A 146 1.52 18.96 -4.20
CA LEU A 146 2.25 17.70 -4.33
C LEU A 146 3.74 17.87 -4.02
N LEU A 147 4.25 16.97 -3.19
CA LEU A 147 5.65 16.85 -2.80
C LEU A 147 6.16 15.46 -3.21
N LEU A 148 7.49 15.27 -3.20
CA LEU A 148 8.04 13.91 -3.35
C LEU A 148 7.52 12.97 -2.24
N ALA A 149 7.33 13.50 -1.03
CA ALA A 149 6.66 12.77 0.06
C ALA A 149 5.23 12.35 -0.26
N SER A 150 4.50 13.05 -1.15
CA SER A 150 3.12 12.70 -1.54
C SER A 150 3.04 11.34 -2.24
N LEU A 151 4.13 10.89 -2.89
CA LEU A 151 4.19 9.54 -3.45
C LEU A 151 4.06 8.46 -2.37
N HIS A 152 4.39 8.77 -1.12
CA HIS A 152 4.29 7.82 -0.02
C HIS A 152 2.84 7.41 0.31
N PRO A 153 1.93 8.31 0.71
CA PRO A 153 0.54 7.94 0.95
C PRO A 153 -0.19 7.49 -0.32
N LEU A 154 0.10 8.10 -1.48
CA LEU A 154 -0.49 7.68 -2.77
C LEU A 154 -0.12 6.23 -3.13
N GLY A 155 1.17 5.88 -3.04
CA GLY A 155 1.64 4.54 -3.34
C GLY A 155 1.23 3.50 -2.28
N ASN A 156 1.25 3.84 -1.00
CA ASN A 156 0.84 2.89 0.06
C ASN A 156 -0.67 2.60 0.04
N SER A 157 -1.51 3.57 -0.31
CA SER A 157 -2.95 3.33 -0.50
C SER A 157 -3.24 2.48 -1.75
N LEU A 158 -2.47 2.65 -2.82
CA LEU A 158 -2.53 1.78 -4.00
C LEU A 158 -2.03 0.35 -3.69
N LEU A 159 -0.95 0.22 -2.92
CA LEU A 159 -0.48 -1.07 -2.39
C LEU A 159 -1.61 -1.76 -1.62
N LEU A 160 -2.31 -1.07 -0.72
CA LEU A 160 -3.42 -1.66 0.06
C LEU A 160 -4.54 -2.16 -0.87
N LEU A 161 -4.94 -1.38 -1.87
CA LEU A 161 -5.93 -1.79 -2.86
C LEU A 161 -5.49 -3.07 -3.59
N LEU A 162 -4.23 -3.14 -4.03
CA LEU A 162 -3.68 -4.30 -4.74
C LEU A 162 -3.63 -5.55 -3.84
N LEU A 163 -3.25 -5.40 -2.56
CA LEU A 163 -3.26 -6.50 -1.59
C LEU A 163 -4.68 -7.03 -1.33
N VAL A 164 -5.67 -6.13 -1.15
CA VAL A 164 -7.07 -6.54 -0.98
C VAL A 164 -7.54 -7.31 -2.20
N ASN A 165 -7.30 -6.80 -3.41
CA ASN A 165 -7.69 -7.47 -4.65
C ASN A 165 -6.94 -8.80 -4.86
N SER A 166 -5.67 -8.91 -4.43
CA SER A 166 -4.92 -10.17 -4.53
C SER A 166 -5.54 -11.27 -3.66
N ILE A 167 -6.05 -10.92 -2.49
CA ILE A 167 -6.74 -11.84 -1.58
C ILE A 167 -8.10 -12.23 -2.17
N LEU A 168 -8.89 -11.25 -2.59
CA LEU A 168 -10.22 -11.48 -3.16
C LEU A 168 -10.16 -12.35 -4.43
N LEU A 169 -9.20 -12.12 -5.31
CA LEU A 169 -9.02 -12.91 -6.54
C LEU A 169 -8.74 -14.39 -6.24
N LEU A 170 -7.94 -14.67 -5.21
CA LEU A 170 -7.56 -16.03 -4.82
C LEU A 170 -8.64 -16.75 -3.98
N GLN A 171 -9.60 -16.01 -3.41
CA GLN A 171 -10.56 -16.51 -2.43
C GLN A 171 -12.00 -16.17 -2.83
N PRO A 172 -12.78 -17.14 -3.37
CA PRO A 172 -12.56 -18.60 -3.33
C PRO A 172 -11.90 -19.19 -4.58
N THR A 173 -11.22 -20.33 -4.45
CA THR A 173 -10.76 -21.19 -5.56
C THR A 173 -10.86 -22.66 -5.16
N HIS A 174 -11.38 -23.52 -6.05
CA HIS A 174 -11.71 -24.91 -5.74
C HIS A 174 -10.98 -25.92 -6.63
N THR A 175 -11.05 -25.73 -7.95
CA THR A 175 -10.42 -26.66 -8.90
C THR A 175 -8.89 -26.47 -8.96
N PRO A 176 -8.12 -27.49 -9.39
CA PRO A 176 -6.67 -27.34 -9.59
C PRO A 176 -6.31 -26.19 -10.54
N GLU A 177 -7.09 -26.01 -11.60
CA GLU A 177 -6.89 -24.91 -12.56
C GLU A 177 -7.16 -23.54 -11.93
N GLN A 178 -8.28 -23.38 -11.22
CA GLN A 178 -8.59 -22.14 -10.50
C GLN A 178 -7.50 -21.79 -9.48
N LYS A 179 -7.02 -22.78 -8.72
CA LYS A 179 -5.93 -22.60 -7.73
C LYS A 179 -4.64 -22.16 -8.41
N ARG A 180 -4.28 -22.78 -9.55
CA ARG A 180 -3.08 -22.41 -10.31
C ARG A 180 -3.18 -20.98 -10.83
N THR A 181 -4.23 -20.66 -11.58
CA THR A 181 -4.41 -19.34 -12.19
C THR A 181 -4.62 -18.26 -11.12
N GLY A 182 -5.36 -18.57 -10.05
CA GLY A 182 -5.52 -17.69 -8.89
C GLY A 182 -4.19 -17.40 -8.21
N THR A 183 -3.31 -18.40 -8.08
CA THR A 183 -1.97 -18.20 -7.48
C THR A 183 -1.11 -17.28 -8.32
N TRP A 184 -1.13 -17.41 -9.65
CA TRP A 184 -0.43 -16.47 -10.53
C TRP A 184 -0.99 -15.06 -10.42
N GLY A 185 -2.32 -14.88 -10.43
CA GLY A 185 -2.95 -13.58 -10.23
C GLY A 185 -2.60 -12.96 -8.87
N HIS A 186 -2.62 -13.76 -7.81
CA HIS A 186 -2.23 -13.36 -6.46
C HIS A 186 -0.75 -12.93 -6.41
N ALA A 187 0.16 -13.73 -6.95
CA ALA A 187 1.58 -13.41 -6.99
C ALA A 187 1.86 -12.12 -7.77
N THR A 188 1.22 -11.94 -8.93
CA THR A 188 1.34 -10.73 -9.75
C THR A 188 0.86 -9.49 -8.99
N LEU A 189 -0.32 -9.54 -8.38
CA LEU A 189 -0.87 -8.39 -7.64
C LEU A 189 -0.04 -8.07 -6.39
N ASN A 190 0.45 -9.07 -5.65
CA ASN A 190 1.36 -8.83 -4.53
C ASN A 190 2.72 -8.28 -4.99
N GLY A 191 3.26 -8.78 -6.10
CA GLY A 191 4.49 -8.25 -6.69
C GLY A 191 4.36 -6.79 -7.11
N ALA A 192 3.25 -6.44 -7.76
CA ALA A 192 2.93 -5.05 -8.09
C ALA A 192 2.74 -4.19 -6.83
N ALA A 193 2.04 -4.70 -5.82
CA ALA A 193 1.84 -4.02 -4.54
C ALA A 193 3.18 -3.71 -3.87
N LEU A 194 4.08 -4.71 -3.79
CA LEU A 194 5.42 -4.53 -3.26
C LEU A 194 6.25 -3.53 -4.08
N GLY A 195 6.21 -3.61 -5.40
CA GLY A 195 6.92 -2.67 -6.27
C GLY A 195 6.48 -1.22 -6.03
N VAL A 196 5.17 -0.96 -6.04
CA VAL A 196 4.61 0.36 -5.73
C VAL A 196 4.99 0.81 -4.32
N GLY A 197 4.93 -0.09 -3.33
CA GLY A 197 5.31 0.21 -1.95
C GLY A 197 6.78 0.57 -1.79
N VAL A 198 7.68 -0.15 -2.46
CA VAL A 198 9.12 0.17 -2.45
C VAL A 198 9.37 1.54 -3.05
N VAL A 199 8.75 1.87 -4.18
CA VAL A 199 8.84 3.22 -4.78
C VAL A 199 8.33 4.28 -3.79
N ALA A 200 7.20 4.03 -3.13
CA ALA A 200 6.61 4.93 -2.13
C ALA A 200 7.51 5.12 -0.90
N ALA A 201 8.18 4.06 -0.43
CA ALA A 201 9.11 4.12 0.69
C ALA A 201 10.40 4.87 0.31
N VAL A 202 10.98 4.58 -0.86
CA VAL A 202 12.16 5.26 -1.38
C VAL A 202 11.88 6.75 -1.58
N ALA A 203 10.73 7.12 -2.15
CA ALA A 203 10.35 8.52 -2.31
C ALA A 203 10.31 9.29 -0.98
N MET A 204 9.78 8.68 0.09
CA MET A 204 9.79 9.27 1.44
C MET A 204 11.21 9.40 2.00
N ILE A 205 12.04 8.36 1.84
CA ILE A 205 13.43 8.39 2.30
C ILE A 205 14.21 9.50 1.58
N VAL A 206 14.11 9.58 0.26
CA VAL A 206 14.77 10.61 -0.55
C VAL A 206 14.24 11.99 -0.18
N HIS A 207 12.92 12.15 0.01
CA HIS A 207 12.35 13.43 0.43
C HIS A 207 12.89 13.91 1.78
N LYS A 208 13.05 13.02 2.77
CA LYS A 208 13.66 13.38 4.06
C LYS A 208 15.17 13.64 3.93
N GLN A 209 15.87 12.89 3.09
CA GLN A 209 17.31 13.08 2.87
C GLN A 209 17.63 14.47 2.28
N ILE A 210 16.80 14.96 1.35
CA ILE A 210 16.98 16.29 0.75
C ILE A 210 16.46 17.44 1.63
N ASN A 211 15.63 17.14 2.64
CA ASN A 211 15.09 18.11 3.59
C ASN A 211 15.57 17.73 5.01
N THR A 212 16.78 18.17 5.36
CA THR A 212 17.58 17.69 6.49
C THR A 212 16.95 17.85 7.88
N ASP A 213 15.88 18.64 8.00
CA ASP A 213 15.22 18.93 9.27
C ASP A 213 14.20 17.85 9.69
N HIS A 214 14.11 16.75 8.93
CA HIS A 214 13.12 15.70 9.14
C HIS A 214 13.76 14.37 9.54
N PRO A 215 13.74 14.00 10.84
CA PRO A 215 14.33 12.74 11.29
C PRO A 215 13.67 11.52 10.64
N HIS A 216 14.46 10.47 10.45
CA HIS A 216 14.00 9.19 9.92
C HIS A 216 13.47 8.29 11.04
N PHE A 217 12.40 7.56 10.75
CA PHE A 217 11.85 6.49 11.62
C PHE A 217 11.49 6.91 13.05
N GLU A 218 11.22 8.19 13.28
CA GLU A 218 10.89 8.69 14.62
C GLU A 218 9.47 8.32 15.06
N SER A 219 8.48 8.46 14.17
CA SER A 219 7.08 8.26 14.52
C SER A 219 6.72 6.77 14.72
N VAL A 220 5.68 6.52 15.51
CA VAL A 220 5.11 5.16 15.68
C VAL A 220 4.71 4.58 14.32
N HIS A 221 4.09 5.40 13.46
CA HIS A 221 3.78 5.03 12.07
C HIS A 221 5.02 4.56 11.32
N ALA A 222 6.14 5.29 11.38
CA ALA A 222 7.33 4.95 10.60
C ALA A 222 8.00 3.65 11.09
N ARG A 223 8.11 3.43 12.40
CA ARG A 223 8.67 2.19 12.96
C ARG A 223 7.79 0.98 12.63
N PHE A 224 6.48 1.13 12.82
CA PHE A 224 5.51 0.08 12.53
C PHE A 224 5.40 -0.19 11.02
N GLY A 225 5.54 0.84 10.20
CA GLY A 225 5.56 0.72 8.74
C GLY A 225 6.79 -0.05 8.23
N VAL A 226 7.98 0.21 8.77
CA VAL A 226 9.19 -0.58 8.41
C VAL A 226 8.99 -2.06 8.77
N ALA A 227 8.53 -2.35 9.99
CA ALA A 227 8.23 -3.72 10.40
C ALA A 227 7.21 -4.39 9.45
N THR A 228 6.17 -3.66 9.07
CA THR A 228 5.15 -4.12 8.11
C THR A 228 5.74 -4.43 6.74
N TYR A 229 6.60 -3.57 6.21
CA TYR A 229 7.29 -3.79 4.93
C TYR A 229 8.18 -5.03 4.96
N LEU A 230 8.95 -5.21 6.04
CA LEU A 230 9.82 -6.39 6.21
C LEU A 230 9.00 -7.69 6.26
N LEU A 231 7.87 -7.68 6.98
CA LEU A 231 6.99 -8.84 7.06
C LEU A 231 6.25 -9.09 5.73
N LEU A 232 5.86 -8.05 5.01
CA LEU A 232 5.25 -8.17 3.68
C LEU A 232 6.24 -8.78 2.68
N LEU A 233 7.49 -8.32 2.68
CA LEU A 233 8.57 -8.92 1.89
C LEU A 233 8.82 -10.37 2.30
N GLY A 234 8.90 -10.66 3.60
CA GLY A 234 9.06 -12.03 4.11
C GLY A 234 7.92 -12.95 3.67
N GLN A 235 6.67 -12.49 3.73
CA GLN A 235 5.52 -13.27 3.25
C GLN A 235 5.56 -13.51 1.74
N ALA A 236 5.95 -12.52 0.95
CA ALA A 236 6.13 -12.71 -0.48
C ALA A 236 7.24 -13.73 -0.79
N LEU A 237 8.37 -13.67 -0.08
CA LEU A 237 9.45 -14.66 -0.23
C LEU A 237 9.00 -16.07 0.15
N VAL A 238 8.30 -16.24 1.27
CA VAL A 238 7.69 -17.53 1.66
C VAL A 238 6.73 -18.01 0.57
N GLY A 239 5.88 -17.11 0.04
CA GLY A 239 4.97 -17.41 -1.06
C GLY A 239 5.69 -17.88 -2.33
N VAL A 240 6.82 -17.24 -2.66
CA VAL A 240 7.64 -17.61 -3.81
C VAL A 240 8.28 -18.99 -3.62
N VAL A 241 8.91 -19.20 -2.47
CA VAL A 241 9.61 -20.45 -2.16
C VAL A 241 8.62 -21.62 -2.09
N GLN A 242 7.49 -21.47 -1.40
CA GLN A 242 6.56 -22.58 -1.20
C GLN A 242 5.92 -23.08 -2.51
N TYR A 243 5.70 -22.19 -3.49
CA TYR A 243 4.91 -22.50 -4.69
C TYR A 243 5.75 -22.60 -5.96
N PHE A 244 6.65 -21.64 -6.20
CA PHE A 244 7.44 -21.58 -7.43
C PHE A 244 8.80 -22.28 -7.30
N LEU A 245 9.39 -22.27 -6.09
CA LEU A 245 10.72 -22.84 -5.85
C LEU A 245 10.74 -23.90 -4.72
N PRO A 246 9.81 -24.88 -4.70
CA PRO A 246 9.69 -25.82 -3.58
C PRO A 246 10.93 -26.72 -3.41
N ASN A 247 11.75 -26.88 -4.45
CA ASN A 247 13.00 -27.64 -4.37
C ASN A 247 14.00 -27.03 -3.38
N LEU A 248 13.95 -25.72 -3.11
CA LEU A 248 14.81 -25.05 -2.12
C LEU A 248 14.54 -25.51 -0.68
N ILE A 249 13.38 -26.12 -0.43
CA ILE A 249 12.95 -26.62 0.88
C ILE A 249 12.72 -28.14 0.86
N GLY A 250 13.31 -28.86 -0.10
CA GLY A 250 13.22 -30.32 -0.17
C GLY A 250 12.00 -30.87 -0.91
N GLY A 251 11.33 -30.05 -1.72
CA GLY A 251 10.30 -30.49 -2.66
C GLY A 251 8.88 -30.04 -2.34
N VAL A 252 7.94 -30.46 -3.20
CA VAL A 252 6.55 -30.00 -3.21
C VAL A 252 5.83 -30.27 -1.89
N ASP A 253 6.10 -31.40 -1.24
CA ASP A 253 5.43 -31.77 0.01
C ASP A 253 5.80 -30.83 1.16
N ASN A 254 7.04 -30.35 1.22
CA ASN A 254 7.44 -29.35 2.19
C ASN A 254 6.84 -27.96 1.85
N GLY A 255 6.71 -27.63 0.56
CA GLY A 255 5.97 -26.45 0.12
C GLY A 255 4.51 -26.44 0.58
N LYS A 256 3.81 -27.58 0.46
CA LYS A 256 2.43 -27.74 0.96
C LYS A 256 2.33 -27.54 2.46
N LYS A 257 3.32 -27.98 3.25
CA LYS A 257 3.35 -27.76 4.71
C LYS A 257 3.46 -26.29 5.10
N LEU A 258 4.12 -25.47 4.27
CA LEU A 258 4.24 -24.01 4.51
C LEU A 258 2.95 -23.24 4.23
N TYR A 259 2.05 -23.79 3.41
CA TYR A 259 0.84 -23.12 2.96
C TYR A 259 -0.01 -22.54 4.10
N LYS A 260 -0.19 -23.29 5.19
CA LYS A 260 -0.98 -22.84 6.35
C LYS A 260 -0.33 -21.64 7.05
N TYR A 261 1.00 -21.64 7.18
CA TYR A 261 1.73 -20.54 7.81
C TYR A 261 1.75 -19.30 6.92
N HIS A 262 1.93 -19.45 5.61
CA HIS A 262 1.82 -18.35 4.65
C HIS A 262 0.43 -17.72 4.70
N ARG A 263 -0.62 -18.53 4.78
CA ARG A 263 -2.00 -18.06 4.84
C ARG A 263 -2.29 -17.29 6.13
N VAL A 264 -1.95 -17.83 7.30
CA VAL A 264 -2.14 -17.13 8.58
C VAL A 264 -1.29 -15.86 8.63
N GLY A 265 -0.01 -15.98 8.24
CA GLY A 265 0.91 -14.86 8.17
C GLY A 265 0.41 -13.76 7.23
N GLY A 266 -0.18 -14.11 6.09
CA GLY A 266 -0.80 -13.16 5.17
C GLY A 266 -1.93 -12.35 5.80
N TYR A 267 -2.82 -12.96 6.58
CA TYR A 267 -3.88 -12.22 7.30
C TYR A 267 -3.32 -11.35 8.43
N VAL A 268 -2.32 -11.83 9.17
CA VAL A 268 -1.63 -11.02 10.19
C VAL A 268 -0.97 -9.80 9.55
N VAL A 269 -0.24 -10.00 8.44
CA VAL A 269 0.41 -8.92 7.70
C VAL A 269 -0.61 -7.95 7.13
N LEU A 270 -1.74 -8.41 6.59
CA LEU A 270 -2.82 -7.51 6.17
C LEU A 270 -3.31 -6.64 7.34
N GLY A 271 -3.51 -7.24 8.52
CA GLY A 271 -3.86 -6.48 9.74
C GLY A 271 -2.82 -5.41 10.07
N MET A 272 -1.53 -5.73 9.97
CA MET A 272 -0.45 -4.76 10.16
C MET A 272 -0.42 -3.66 9.10
N VAL A 273 -0.74 -3.98 7.83
CA VAL A 273 -0.89 -2.96 6.77
C VAL A 273 -2.02 -2.00 7.12
N LEU A 274 -3.18 -2.51 7.54
CA LEU A 274 -4.34 -1.67 7.92
C LEU A 274 -4.02 -0.77 9.11
N VAL A 275 -3.37 -1.30 10.16
CA VAL A 275 -2.93 -0.50 11.31
C VAL A 275 -1.88 0.54 10.90
N THR A 276 -0.89 0.17 10.10
CA THR A 276 0.11 1.12 9.55
C THR A 276 -0.55 2.24 8.79
N ALA A 277 -1.53 1.92 7.95
CA ALA A 277 -2.24 2.88 7.12
C ALA A 277 -3.01 3.90 8.00
N VAL A 278 -3.74 3.43 9.01
CA VAL A 278 -4.43 4.31 9.98
C VAL A 278 -3.43 5.16 10.75
N LEU A 279 -2.33 4.60 11.25
CA LEU A 279 -1.28 5.39 11.91
C LEU A 279 -0.69 6.46 10.98
N GLY A 280 -0.60 6.18 9.69
CA GLY A 280 -0.14 7.13 8.67
C GLY A 280 -1.07 8.33 8.54
N THR A 281 -2.39 8.10 8.58
CA THR A 281 -3.37 9.19 8.54
C THR A 281 -3.39 10.03 9.82
N GLN A 282 -2.80 9.53 10.91
CA GLN A 282 -2.66 10.27 12.17
C GLN A 282 -1.34 11.06 12.28
N THR A 283 -0.46 10.99 11.27
CA THR A 283 0.76 11.81 11.26
C THR A 283 0.41 13.30 11.16
N ASP A 284 1.22 14.16 11.78
CA ASP A 284 0.98 15.61 11.79
C ASP A 284 0.81 16.20 10.40
N TRP A 285 1.58 15.70 9.44
CA TRP A 285 1.49 16.14 8.05
C TRP A 285 0.13 15.80 7.43
N ILE A 286 -0.35 14.56 7.50
CA ILE A 286 -1.65 14.20 6.93
C ILE A 286 -2.80 14.91 7.65
N ARG A 287 -2.74 15.01 8.99
CA ARG A 287 -3.77 15.73 9.77
C ARG A 287 -3.83 17.23 9.44
N SER A 288 -2.73 17.82 8.99
CA SER A 288 -2.71 19.22 8.56
C SER A 288 -3.43 19.47 7.22
N LEU A 289 -3.60 18.42 6.40
CA LEU A 289 -4.35 18.49 5.14
C LEU A 289 -5.85 18.32 5.41
N TRP A 290 -6.22 17.32 6.22
CA TRP A 290 -7.62 17.00 6.52
C TRP A 290 -7.78 16.14 7.79
N ASP A 291 -8.65 16.56 8.71
CA ASP A 291 -8.86 15.92 10.03
C ASP A 291 -10.23 15.25 10.16
N VAL A 292 -10.61 14.41 9.20
CA VAL A 292 -11.83 13.58 9.30
C VAL A 292 -11.45 12.13 9.63
N ARG A 293 -11.38 11.81 10.93
CA ARG A 293 -10.79 10.54 11.39
C ARG A 293 -11.65 9.31 11.15
N TRP A 294 -12.98 9.47 11.17
CA TRP A 294 -13.91 8.34 11.11
C TRP A 294 -13.88 7.62 9.76
N VAL A 295 -13.56 8.32 8.67
CA VAL A 295 -13.55 7.75 7.32
C VAL A 295 -12.51 6.62 7.18
N TRP A 296 -11.35 6.77 7.83
CA TRP A 296 -10.29 5.77 7.81
C TRP A 296 -10.71 4.50 8.55
N ILE A 297 -11.39 4.67 9.69
CA ILE A 297 -11.91 3.55 10.47
C ILE A 297 -13.02 2.83 9.69
N VAL A 298 -13.95 3.56 9.10
CA VAL A 298 -15.02 2.97 8.26
C VAL A 298 -14.42 2.19 7.09
N ALA A 299 -13.44 2.75 6.38
CA ALA A 299 -12.77 2.06 5.28
C ALA A 299 -12.11 0.75 5.74
N VAL A 300 -11.38 0.77 6.86
CA VAL A 300 -10.74 -0.44 7.44
C VAL A 300 -11.77 -1.47 7.88
N VAL A 301 -12.85 -1.04 8.54
CA VAL A 301 -13.94 -1.94 8.97
C VAL A 301 -14.59 -2.61 7.76
N LEU A 302 -14.86 -1.87 6.69
CA LEU A 302 -15.42 -2.44 5.46
C LEU A 302 -14.47 -3.49 4.83
N ILE A 303 -13.16 -3.22 4.80
CA ILE A 303 -12.16 -4.21 4.34
C ILE A 303 -12.23 -5.48 5.19
N LEU A 304 -12.25 -5.34 6.52
CA LEU A 304 -12.31 -6.48 7.44
C LEU A 304 -13.62 -7.26 7.30
N VAL A 305 -14.77 -6.58 7.28
CA VAL A 305 -16.09 -7.21 7.08
C VAL A 305 -16.15 -7.95 5.74
N GLY A 306 -15.49 -7.44 4.70
CA GLY A 306 -15.43 -8.12 3.41
C GLY A 306 -14.47 -9.32 3.38
N ILE A 307 -13.35 -9.29 4.10
CA ILE A 307 -12.31 -10.34 4.06
C ILE A 307 -12.53 -11.43 5.11
N VAL A 308 -12.87 -11.09 6.35
CA VAL A 308 -12.96 -12.04 7.46
C VAL A 308 -13.91 -13.22 7.17
N PRO A 309 -15.10 -13.04 6.57
CA PRO A 309 -15.98 -14.17 6.23
C PRO A 309 -15.40 -15.16 5.21
N ARG A 310 -14.34 -14.79 4.49
CA ARG A 310 -13.66 -15.66 3.50
C ARG A 310 -12.56 -16.51 4.11
N ILE A 311 -12.23 -16.26 5.37
CA ILE A 311 -11.26 -17.05 6.11
C ILE A 311 -11.88 -18.44 6.33
N ASN A 312 -11.29 -19.48 5.74
CA ASN A 312 -11.71 -20.86 5.95
C ASN A 312 -10.86 -21.50 7.06
N PRO A 313 -11.42 -21.75 8.26
CA PRO A 313 -10.67 -22.25 9.42
C PRO A 313 -10.10 -23.65 9.21
N HIS A 314 -10.73 -24.50 8.41
CA HIS A 314 -10.24 -25.86 8.11
C HIS A 314 -8.87 -25.84 7.43
N LYS A 315 -8.50 -24.72 6.80
CA LYS A 315 -7.18 -24.55 6.15
C LYS A 315 -6.07 -24.16 7.14
N PHE A 316 -6.34 -24.17 8.44
CA PHE A 316 -5.39 -23.87 9.52
C PHE A 316 -5.15 -25.02 10.49
N GLN A 317 -5.40 -26.26 10.11
CA GLN A 317 -5.17 -27.40 11.00
C GLN A 317 -3.68 -27.52 11.39
N PHE A 318 -3.40 -27.28 12.67
CA PHE A 318 -2.05 -27.31 13.24
C PHE A 318 -1.68 -28.69 13.83
N PHE A 319 -2.67 -29.55 14.03
CA PHE A 319 -2.57 -30.90 14.61
C PHE A 319 -3.50 -31.86 13.87
#